data_AF-A0A7K0Z3U4-F1
#
_entry.id   AF-A0A7K0Z3U4-F1
#
_cell.length_a   1.000
_cell.length_b   1.000
_cell.length_c   1.000
_cell.angle_alpha   90.00
_cell.angle_beta   90.00
_cell.angle_gamma   90.00
#
_symmetry.space_group_name_H-M   'P 1'
#
loop_
_entity.id
_entity.type
_entity.pdbx_description
1 polymer ?
#
loop_
_entity_poly.entity_id
_entity_poly.type
_entity_poly.pdbx_seq_one_letter_code
_entity_poly.pdbx_strand_id
1 'polypeptide(L)'
;MSDTVINRPTSKVKGGKGLTIERIYTNEGIHPYDEVTWDRRDVVQQNWKTGEVVFEQRGVEYPDFWSVNASTIVTTKYFRGAVGADNREWSLKQVIDRVVLTYTKAGRENGYFATDADATIFEHELTHMLLHQTFSFNSPVWFNVGTAAPQQVSACFILSVDDTMDSILNWYREEGMIFKGGSGAGLNLSRIRSSKELLKSGGTASGPVSFMRGADASAGTIKSGGATRRAAKMVVLDVDHPDIEEF
;
A
#
# COMPACT_ATOMS: atom_id res chain seq x y z
N MET A 1 2.64 27.51 4.29
CA MET A 1 3.70 26.54 3.96
C MET A 1 3.95 25.75 5.23
N SER A 2 3.23 24.64 5.39
CA SER A 2 3.44 23.74 6.52
C SER A 2 4.69 22.93 6.25
N ASP A 3 5.68 23.03 7.14
CA ASP A 3 6.83 22.16 7.14
C ASP A 3 6.36 20.73 7.41
N THR A 4 6.04 20.02 6.33
CA THR A 4 5.98 18.56 6.37
C THR A 4 7.33 18.12 6.93
N VAL A 5 7.32 17.51 8.11
CA VAL A 5 8.49 16.86 8.69
C VAL A 5 8.82 15.67 7.79
N ILE A 6 9.51 15.96 6.69
CA ILE A 6 10.21 14.96 5.89
C ILE A 6 11.35 14.54 6.81
N ASN A 7 11.20 13.38 7.42
CA ASN A 7 12.25 12.72 8.17
C ASN A 7 13.44 12.52 7.21
N ARG A 8 14.36 13.48 7.18
CA ARG A 8 15.59 13.39 6.38
C ARG A 8 16.44 12.28 6.99
N PRO A 9 16.87 11.26 6.23
CA PRO A 9 17.81 10.29 6.76
C PRO A 9 19.19 10.94 6.78
N THR A 10 19.52 11.59 7.89
CA THR A 10 20.90 12.02 8.17
C THR A 10 21.28 11.60 9.58
N SER A 11 21.31 10.29 9.80
CA SER A 11 22.29 9.71 10.69
C SER A 11 22.78 8.41 10.04
N LYS A 12 24.03 8.41 9.53
CA LYS A 12 24.77 7.17 9.41
C LYS A 12 24.71 6.52 10.80
N VAL A 13 24.05 5.37 10.91
CA VAL A 13 23.97 4.63 12.17
C VAL A 13 25.40 4.39 12.62
N LYS A 14 25.82 5.06 13.69
CA LYS A 14 27.13 4.86 14.32
C LYS A 14 27.09 3.51 15.04
N GLY A 15 27.85 2.55 14.54
CA GLY A 15 28.62 1.61 15.37
C GLY A 15 27.90 0.43 16.05
N GLY A 16 26.75 -0.02 15.55
CA GLY A 16 26.25 -1.36 15.89
C GLY A 16 26.92 -2.42 15.01
N LYS A 17 27.24 -3.60 15.54
CA LYS A 17 27.43 -4.78 14.68
C LYS A 17 26.09 -4.98 13.95
N GLY A 18 26.11 -5.09 12.62
CA GLY A 18 24.89 -5.31 11.84
C GLY A 18 24.13 -6.57 12.29
N LEU A 19 22.93 -6.78 11.77
CA LEU A 19 22.13 -7.96 12.06
C LEU A 19 22.78 -9.21 11.47
N THR A 20 22.97 -10.22 12.31
CA THR A 20 23.24 -11.60 11.88
C THR A 20 21.92 -12.31 11.62
N ILE A 21 21.78 -12.99 10.50
CA ILE A 21 20.52 -13.61 10.08
C ILE A 21 20.68 -15.13 10.10
N GLU A 22 19.80 -15.79 10.84
CA GLU A 22 19.72 -17.25 10.87
C GLU A 22 18.91 -17.75 9.66
N ARG A 23 19.38 -18.83 9.05
CA ARG A 23 18.67 -19.54 7.97
C ARG A 23 17.68 -20.52 8.60
N ILE A 24 16.40 -20.41 8.24
CA ILE A 24 15.30 -21.17 8.87
C ILE A 24 14.62 -22.09 7.84
N TYR A 25 14.16 -21.52 6.72
CA TYR A 25 13.38 -22.26 5.72
C TYR A 25 14.20 -22.69 4.51
N THR A 26 15.30 -21.98 4.23
CA THR A 26 16.04 -22.14 2.98
C THR A 26 17.29 -22.99 3.15
N ASN A 27 17.90 -23.39 2.04
CA ASN A 27 19.14 -24.15 2.00
C ASN A 27 20.31 -23.27 1.50
N GLU A 28 21.50 -23.45 2.07
CA GLU A 28 22.68 -22.73 1.61
C GLU A 28 23.03 -23.11 0.17
N GLY A 29 23.34 -22.12 -0.67
CA GLY A 29 23.70 -22.33 -2.07
C GLY A 29 22.53 -22.63 -3.02
N ILE A 30 21.30 -22.74 -2.50
CA ILE A 30 20.09 -22.99 -3.30
C ILE A 30 19.18 -21.78 -3.21
N HIS A 31 18.72 -21.27 -4.35
CA HIS A 31 17.75 -20.19 -4.38
C HIS A 31 16.33 -20.76 -4.19
N PRO A 32 15.43 -20.12 -3.41
CA PRO A 32 14.09 -20.68 -3.15
C PRO A 32 13.25 -20.95 -4.41
N TYR A 33 13.53 -20.26 -5.51
CA TYR A 33 12.86 -20.51 -6.79
C TYR A 33 13.24 -21.84 -7.44
N ASP A 34 14.41 -22.39 -7.10
CA ASP A 34 14.91 -23.65 -7.66
C ASP A 34 14.40 -24.87 -6.88
N GLU A 35 13.75 -24.64 -5.73
CA GLU A 35 13.17 -25.69 -4.87
C GLU A 35 11.72 -26.05 -5.26
N VAL A 36 11.13 -25.35 -6.23
CA VAL A 36 9.72 -25.51 -6.62
C VAL A 36 9.54 -25.70 -8.12
N THR A 37 8.45 -26.37 -8.50
CA THR A 37 8.05 -26.53 -9.90
C THR A 37 7.26 -25.31 -10.36
N TRP A 38 7.59 -24.80 -11.55
CA TRP A 38 6.95 -23.62 -12.14
C TRP A 38 6.12 -24.01 -13.36
N ASP A 39 4.88 -23.53 -13.39
CA ASP A 39 3.94 -23.76 -14.48
C ASP A 39 3.52 -22.46 -15.16
N ARG A 40 3.25 -22.57 -16.45
CA ARG A 40 2.62 -21.51 -17.26
C ARG A 40 1.12 -21.71 -17.29
N ARG A 41 0.38 -20.65 -17.02
CA ARG A 41 -1.08 -20.66 -17.09
C ARG A 41 -1.62 -19.34 -17.63
N ASP A 42 -2.82 -19.38 -18.20
CA ASP A 42 -3.51 -18.20 -18.68
C ASP A 42 -4.45 -17.68 -17.59
N VAL A 43 -4.42 -16.36 -17.37
CA VAL A 43 -5.37 -15.68 -16.47
C VAL A 43 -6.40 -14.97 -17.32
N VAL A 44 -7.63 -15.47 -17.27
CA VAL A 44 -8.80 -14.87 -17.92
C VAL A 44 -9.83 -14.57 -16.85
N GLN A 45 -10.20 -13.30 -16.72
CA GLN A 45 -11.28 -12.87 -15.84
C GLN A 45 -12.48 -12.48 -16.69
N GLN A 46 -13.64 -13.06 -16.38
CA GLN A 46 -14.90 -12.74 -17.02
C GLN A 46 -15.83 -12.00 -16.06
N ASN A 47 -16.69 -11.16 -16.62
CA ASN A 47 -17.80 -10.58 -15.92
C ASN A 47 -18.82 -11.68 -15.63
N TRP A 48 -19.10 -11.94 -14.36
CA TRP A 48 -20.02 -13.01 -13.95
C TRP A 48 -21.46 -12.84 -14.46
N LYS A 49 -21.89 -11.60 -14.78
CA LYS A 49 -23.23 -11.31 -15.31
C LYS A 49 -23.31 -11.47 -16.83
N THR A 50 -22.29 -10.99 -17.55
CA THR A 50 -22.35 -10.89 -19.01
C THR A 50 -21.53 -11.95 -19.73
N GLY A 51 -20.64 -12.66 -19.03
CA GLY A 51 -19.67 -13.60 -19.61
C GLY A 51 -18.53 -12.92 -20.38
N GLU A 52 -18.54 -11.60 -20.48
CA GLU A 52 -17.54 -10.82 -21.21
C GLU A 52 -16.17 -10.91 -20.52
N VAL A 53 -15.11 -11.06 -21.30
CA VAL A 53 -13.74 -11.02 -20.78
C VAL A 53 -13.38 -9.59 -20.37
N VAL A 54 -13.16 -9.38 -19.08
CA VAL A 54 -12.79 -8.07 -18.51
C VAL A 54 -11.29 -7.91 -18.34
N PHE A 55 -10.55 -9.01 -18.30
CA PHE A 55 -9.09 -9.02 -18.24
C PHE A 55 -8.57 -10.35 -18.79
N GLU A 56 -7.48 -10.28 -19.55
CA GLU A 56 -6.77 -11.46 -20.04
C GLU A 56 -5.27 -11.20 -20.03
N GLN A 57 -4.50 -12.15 -19.50
CA GLN A 57 -3.05 -12.21 -19.65
C GLN A 57 -2.63 -13.68 -19.74
N ARG A 58 -2.02 -14.05 -20.87
CA ARG A 58 -1.60 -15.43 -21.16
C ARG A 58 -0.17 -15.70 -20.74
N GLY A 59 0.13 -16.98 -20.50
CA GLY A 59 1.48 -17.47 -20.23
C GLY A 59 2.11 -16.91 -18.95
N VAL A 60 1.30 -16.57 -17.94
CA VAL A 60 1.83 -16.13 -16.66
C VAL A 60 2.44 -17.30 -15.89
N GLU A 61 3.51 -17.03 -15.15
CA GLU A 61 4.33 -18.04 -14.49
C GLU A 61 4.14 -18.01 -12.98
N TYR A 62 3.76 -19.15 -12.41
CA TYR A 62 3.52 -19.34 -10.98
C TYR A 62 3.97 -20.74 -10.57
N PRO A 63 4.27 -20.97 -9.28
CA PRO A 63 4.48 -22.32 -8.76
C PRO A 63 3.23 -23.19 -8.97
N ASP A 64 3.41 -24.48 -9.18
CA ASP A 64 2.32 -25.45 -9.40
C ASP A 64 1.28 -25.43 -8.24
N PHE A 65 1.75 -25.27 -7.01
CA PHE A 65 0.92 -25.22 -5.79
C PHE A 65 0.14 -23.91 -5.59
N TRP A 66 0.40 -22.86 -6.38
CA TRP A 66 -0.42 -21.65 -6.31
C TRP A 66 -1.79 -21.88 -6.93
N SER A 67 -2.84 -21.57 -6.17
CA SER A 67 -4.22 -21.70 -6.66
C SER A 67 -4.49 -20.77 -7.85
N VAL A 68 -5.41 -21.18 -8.73
CA VAL A 68 -5.88 -20.36 -9.87
C VAL A 68 -6.41 -19.00 -9.40
N ASN A 69 -7.08 -18.95 -8.24
CA ASN A 69 -7.59 -17.70 -7.69
C ASN A 69 -6.46 -16.75 -7.25
N ALA A 70 -5.45 -17.28 -6.55
CA ALA A 70 -4.29 -16.50 -6.12
C ALA A 70 -3.52 -15.94 -7.32
N SER A 71 -3.23 -16.77 -8.32
CA SER A 71 -2.56 -16.34 -9.55
C SER A 71 -3.39 -15.29 -10.31
N THR A 72 -4.71 -15.42 -10.32
CA THR A 72 -5.61 -14.42 -10.93
C THR A 72 -5.55 -13.07 -10.21
N ILE A 73 -5.62 -13.07 -8.88
CA ILE A 73 -5.56 -11.84 -8.08
C ILE A 73 -4.19 -11.16 -8.23
N VAL A 74 -3.09 -11.91 -8.13
CA VAL A 74 -1.73 -11.34 -8.29
C VAL A 74 -1.54 -10.75 -9.68
N THR A 75 -1.91 -11.47 -10.71
CA THR A 75 -1.79 -11.00 -12.09
C THR A 75 -2.64 -9.75 -12.35
N THR A 76 -3.89 -9.72 -11.89
CA THR A 76 -4.80 -8.61 -12.18
C THR A 76 -4.52 -7.35 -11.35
N LYS A 77 -4.01 -7.50 -10.12
CA LYS A 77 -3.90 -6.39 -9.16
C LYS A 77 -2.46 -5.94 -8.88
N TYR A 78 -1.49 -6.83 -8.99
CA TYR A 78 -0.14 -6.59 -8.47
C TYR A 78 0.95 -6.59 -9.54
N PHE A 79 0.75 -7.29 -10.66
CA PHE A 79 1.65 -7.18 -11.80
C PHE A 79 1.69 -5.72 -12.31
N ARG A 80 2.90 -5.20 -12.46
CA ARG A 80 3.18 -3.87 -13.02
C ARG A 80 3.33 -3.91 -14.54
N GLY A 81 3.18 -2.74 -15.16
CA GLY A 81 3.13 -2.57 -16.62
C GLY A 81 1.70 -2.69 -17.16
N ALA A 82 1.40 -2.00 -18.26
CA ALA A 82 0.12 -2.12 -18.94
C ALA A 82 0.03 -3.49 -19.63
N VAL A 83 -1.16 -4.09 -19.72
CA VAL A 83 -1.35 -5.35 -20.44
C VAL A 83 -0.94 -5.13 -21.91
N GLY A 84 -0.09 -6.03 -22.43
CA GLY A 84 0.46 -5.95 -23.79
C GLY A 84 1.69 -5.07 -23.94
N ALA A 85 2.12 -4.34 -22.89
CA ALA A 85 3.39 -3.61 -22.93
C ALA A 85 4.57 -4.55 -22.65
N ASP A 86 5.73 -4.26 -23.25
CA ASP A 86 6.95 -5.08 -23.10
C ASP A 86 7.44 -5.18 -21.65
N ASN A 87 7.15 -4.16 -20.84
CA ASN A 87 7.53 -4.11 -19.43
C ASN A 87 6.48 -4.70 -18.48
N ARG A 88 5.48 -5.42 -19.00
CA ARG A 88 4.47 -6.09 -18.20
C ARG A 88 5.09 -7.26 -17.44
N GLU A 89 4.95 -7.26 -16.13
CA GLU A 89 5.28 -8.42 -15.30
C GLU A 89 4.43 -9.62 -15.71
N TRP A 90 5.05 -10.79 -15.78
CA TRP A 90 4.43 -12.04 -16.23
C TRP A 90 4.75 -13.22 -15.31
N SER A 91 5.71 -13.09 -14.39
CA SER A 91 6.05 -14.13 -13.39
C SER A 91 5.88 -13.62 -11.96
N LEU A 92 5.44 -14.49 -11.06
CA LEU A 92 5.47 -14.21 -9.63
C LEU A 92 6.89 -13.85 -9.15
N LYS A 93 7.94 -14.43 -9.77
CA LYS A 93 9.35 -14.10 -9.47
C LYS A 93 9.60 -12.60 -9.56
N GLN A 94 9.13 -11.96 -10.63
CA GLN A 94 9.35 -10.53 -10.87
C GLN A 94 8.71 -9.66 -9.78
N VAL A 95 7.52 -10.05 -9.31
CA VAL A 95 6.82 -9.32 -8.24
C VAL A 95 7.54 -9.46 -6.91
N ILE A 96 7.95 -10.68 -6.56
CA ILE A 96 8.69 -10.96 -5.33
C ILE A 96 10.04 -10.26 -5.37
N ASP A 97 10.83 -10.45 -6.43
CA ASP A 97 12.17 -9.87 -6.58
C ASP A 97 12.15 -8.35 -6.53
N ARG A 98 11.16 -7.72 -7.16
CA ARG A 98 11.01 -6.25 -7.11
C ARG A 98 10.93 -5.75 -5.67
N VAL A 99 10.26 -6.46 -4.78
CA VAL A 99 10.16 -6.09 -3.36
C VAL A 99 11.39 -6.54 -2.57
N VAL A 100 11.74 -7.82 -2.65
CA VAL A 100 12.81 -8.43 -1.86
C VAL A 100 14.15 -7.79 -2.18
N LEU A 101 14.53 -7.71 -3.46
CA LEU A 101 15.82 -7.15 -3.86
C LEU A 101 15.93 -5.66 -3.50
N THR A 102 14.81 -4.92 -3.54
CA THR A 102 14.80 -3.51 -3.10
C THR A 102 15.10 -3.41 -1.61
N TYR A 103 14.48 -4.25 -0.78
CA TYR A 103 14.75 -4.26 0.66
C TYR A 103 16.16 -4.77 1.00
N THR A 104 16.61 -5.84 0.36
CA THR A 104 17.98 -6.35 0.56
C THR A 104 19.01 -5.30 0.16
N LYS A 105 18.82 -4.64 -0.99
CA LYS A 105 19.69 -3.54 -1.43
C LYS A 105 19.71 -2.40 -0.41
N ALA A 106 18.55 -1.92 0.02
CA ALA A 106 18.46 -0.86 1.02
C ALA A 106 19.11 -1.28 2.36
N GLY A 107 18.93 -2.53 2.76
CA GLY A 107 19.57 -3.11 3.95
C GLY A 107 21.10 -3.08 3.86
N ARG A 108 21.67 -3.46 2.71
CA ARG A 108 23.11 -3.36 2.44
C ARG A 108 23.59 -1.91 2.48
N GLU A 109 22.94 -1.01 1.73
CA GLU A 109 23.32 0.40 1.61
C GLU A 109 23.30 1.15 2.95
N ASN A 110 22.39 0.77 3.85
CA ASN A 110 22.26 1.40 5.17
C ASN A 110 22.97 0.63 6.30
N GLY A 111 23.70 -0.45 5.97
CA GLY A 111 24.50 -1.20 6.94
C GLY A 111 23.68 -1.99 7.96
N TYR A 112 22.50 -2.47 7.57
CA TYR A 112 21.64 -3.28 8.44
C TYR A 112 22.18 -4.70 8.67
N PHE A 113 23.00 -5.24 7.77
CA PHE A 113 23.52 -6.61 7.85
C PHE A 113 24.94 -6.65 8.39
N ALA A 114 25.27 -7.67 9.20
CA ALA A 114 26.63 -7.82 9.74
C ALA A 114 27.62 -8.23 8.65
N THR A 115 27.19 -9.09 7.73
CA THR A 115 27.96 -9.61 6.61
C THR A 115 27.15 -9.64 5.32
N ASP A 116 27.82 -9.82 4.18
CA ASP A 116 27.12 -10.02 2.91
C ASP A 116 26.33 -11.33 2.87
N ALA A 117 26.78 -12.34 3.62
CA ALA A 117 26.09 -13.61 3.78
C ALA A 117 24.75 -13.43 4.51
N ASP A 118 24.71 -12.62 5.56
CA ASP A 118 23.46 -12.32 6.30
C ASP A 118 22.40 -11.69 5.40
N ALA A 119 22.81 -10.79 4.53
CA ALA A 119 21.92 -10.16 3.57
C ALA A 119 21.42 -11.13 2.49
N THR A 120 22.24 -12.10 2.08
CA THR A 120 21.81 -13.18 1.17
C THR A 120 20.86 -14.15 1.86
N ILE A 121 21.10 -14.48 3.13
CA ILE A 121 20.16 -15.28 3.94
C ILE A 121 18.83 -14.54 4.05
N PHE A 122 18.84 -13.24 4.38
CA PHE A 122 17.64 -12.41 4.43
C PHE A 122 16.86 -12.42 3.11
N GLU A 123 17.55 -12.26 1.99
CA GLU A 123 16.95 -12.33 0.65
C GLU A 123 16.26 -13.67 0.41
N HIS A 124 16.97 -14.79 0.65
CA HIS A 124 16.43 -16.13 0.42
C HIS A 124 15.26 -16.42 1.37
N GLU A 125 15.39 -16.16 2.66
CA GLU A 125 14.32 -16.39 3.65
C GLU A 125 13.07 -15.57 3.31
N LEU A 126 13.21 -14.28 2.97
CA LEU A 126 12.08 -13.45 2.60
C LEU A 126 11.43 -13.92 1.30
N THR A 127 12.21 -14.27 0.28
CA THR A 127 11.70 -14.87 -0.95
C THR A 127 10.94 -16.16 -0.68
N HIS A 128 11.48 -17.06 0.15
CA HIS A 128 10.81 -18.31 0.52
C HIS A 128 9.47 -18.04 1.21
N MET A 129 9.46 -17.17 2.23
CA MET A 129 8.25 -16.87 2.99
C MET A 129 7.14 -16.27 2.13
N LEU A 130 7.50 -15.45 1.14
CA LEU A 130 6.55 -14.86 0.19
C LEU A 130 6.07 -15.88 -0.85
N LEU A 131 6.97 -16.73 -1.36
CA LEU A 131 6.68 -17.78 -2.33
C LEU A 131 5.70 -18.83 -1.76
N HIS A 132 5.95 -19.26 -0.52
CA HIS A 132 5.16 -20.27 0.20
C HIS A 132 4.02 -19.68 1.03
N GLN A 133 3.79 -18.36 0.92
CA GLN A 133 2.69 -17.65 1.59
C GLN A 133 2.70 -17.76 3.13
N THR A 134 3.87 -18.02 3.74
CA THR A 134 4.10 -17.97 5.19
C THR A 134 3.93 -16.55 5.73
N PHE A 135 4.28 -15.56 4.89
CA PHE A 135 4.17 -14.15 5.17
C PHE A 135 3.69 -13.41 3.92
N SER A 136 3.04 -12.25 4.10
CA SER A 136 2.74 -11.35 3.00
C SER A 136 2.75 -9.90 3.47
N PHE A 137 3.24 -9.02 2.62
CA PHE A 137 3.15 -7.58 2.87
C PHE A 137 1.75 -7.04 2.63
N ASN A 138 1.46 -5.89 3.24
CA ASN A 138 0.29 -5.10 2.88
C ASN A 138 0.35 -4.65 1.40
N SER A 139 -0.80 -4.34 0.80
CA SER A 139 -0.88 -4.01 -0.64
C SER A 139 0.01 -2.83 -1.09
N PRO A 140 0.10 -1.70 -0.35
CA PRO A 140 1.01 -0.61 -0.72
C PRO A 140 2.47 -0.99 -0.94
N VAL A 141 3.01 -1.98 -0.20
CA VAL A 141 4.37 -2.49 -0.46
C VAL A 141 4.46 -3.07 -1.87
N TRP A 142 3.55 -3.97 -2.23
CA TRP A 142 3.50 -4.60 -3.55
C TRP A 142 3.28 -3.59 -4.67
N PHE A 143 2.50 -2.54 -4.41
CA PHE A 143 2.29 -1.46 -5.36
C PHE A 143 3.59 -0.67 -5.54
N ASN A 144 4.19 -0.15 -4.47
CA ASN A 144 5.13 0.98 -4.60
C ASN A 144 6.61 0.58 -4.56
N VAL A 145 6.96 -0.51 -3.87
CA VAL A 145 8.37 -0.90 -3.69
C VAL A 145 8.98 -1.36 -5.02
N GLY A 146 10.23 -0.91 -5.26
CA GLY A 146 10.97 -1.21 -6.48
C GLY A 146 10.39 -0.54 -7.74
N THR A 147 9.63 0.56 -7.57
CA THR A 147 9.07 1.35 -8.67
C THR A 147 9.52 2.80 -8.62
N ALA A 148 9.30 3.56 -9.70
CA ALA A 148 9.57 5.00 -9.74
C ALA A 148 8.59 5.85 -8.89
N ALA A 149 7.51 5.25 -8.37
CA ALA A 149 6.56 5.97 -7.54
C ALA A 149 7.20 6.34 -6.18
N PRO A 150 6.73 7.43 -5.52
CA PRO A 150 7.07 7.69 -4.14
C PRO A 150 6.79 6.47 -3.25
N GLN A 151 7.72 6.16 -2.38
CA GLN A 151 7.69 4.96 -1.56
C GLN A 151 6.70 5.11 -0.40
N GLN A 152 5.43 4.79 -0.65
CA GLN A 152 4.38 4.70 0.38
C GLN A 152 4.10 3.24 0.70
N VAL A 153 4.63 2.76 1.84
CA VAL A 153 4.59 1.33 2.22
C VAL A 153 3.63 1.02 3.38
N SER A 154 3.04 2.05 3.99
CA SER A 154 2.07 1.91 5.07
C SER A 154 0.66 1.89 4.52
N ALA A 155 -0.19 0.96 4.96
CA ALA A 155 -1.59 0.90 4.52
C ALA A 155 -2.53 1.83 5.29
N CYS A 156 -2.16 2.23 6.51
CA CYS A 156 -3.04 2.96 7.43
C CYS A 156 -2.39 4.27 7.86
N PHE A 157 -3.16 5.35 7.80
CA PHE A 157 -2.78 6.67 8.29
C PHE A 157 -3.89 7.21 9.21
N ILE A 158 -3.51 7.91 10.27
CA ILE A 158 -4.44 8.65 11.11
C ILE A 158 -4.16 10.14 10.93
N LEU A 159 -5.19 10.88 10.54
CA LEU A 159 -5.14 12.33 10.35
C LEU A 159 -5.87 13.03 11.51
N SER A 160 -5.55 14.29 11.70
CA SER A 160 -6.21 15.18 12.64
C SER A 160 -6.70 16.42 11.90
N VAL A 161 -7.86 16.94 12.31
CA VAL A 161 -8.42 18.17 11.77
C VAL A 161 -8.76 19.13 12.91
N ASP A 162 -8.46 20.40 12.71
CA ASP A 162 -8.84 21.49 13.61
C ASP A 162 -10.02 22.27 13.04
N ASP A 163 -10.75 22.98 13.90
CA ASP A 163 -11.92 23.79 13.55
C ASP A 163 -11.53 25.11 12.86
N THR A 164 -10.81 24.99 11.76
CA THR A 164 -10.40 26.10 10.90
C THR A 164 -10.49 25.65 9.45
N MET A 165 -10.81 26.59 8.55
CA MET A 165 -10.95 26.25 7.13
C MET A 165 -9.63 25.74 6.52
N ASP A 166 -8.50 26.32 6.93
CA ASP A 166 -7.19 25.87 6.47
C ASP A 166 -6.90 24.41 6.85
N SER A 167 -7.23 24.00 8.09
CA SER A 167 -7.04 22.61 8.54
C SER A 167 -7.99 21.65 7.83
N ILE A 168 -9.26 22.03 7.65
CA ILE A 168 -10.26 21.22 6.94
C ILE A 168 -9.86 21.00 5.47
N LEU A 169 -9.42 22.04 4.77
CA LEU A 169 -8.99 21.92 3.38
C LEU A 169 -7.64 21.18 3.26
N ASN A 170 -6.74 21.34 4.22
CA ASN A 170 -5.49 20.56 4.25
C ASN A 170 -5.77 19.07 4.48
N TRP A 171 -6.77 18.71 5.30
CA TRP A 171 -7.21 17.33 5.44
C TRP A 171 -7.56 16.71 4.08
N TYR A 172 -8.36 17.39 3.24
CA TYR A 172 -8.74 16.85 1.92
C TYR A 172 -7.51 16.63 1.03
N ARG A 173 -6.56 17.56 1.08
CA ARG A 173 -5.30 17.46 0.35
C ARG A 173 -4.47 16.27 0.81
N GLU A 174 -4.23 16.14 2.11
CA GLU A 174 -3.41 15.05 2.67
C GLU A 174 -4.03 13.69 2.41
N GLU A 175 -5.33 13.59 2.66
CA GLU A 175 -6.09 12.37 2.42
C GLU A 175 -6.05 11.96 0.95
N GLY A 176 -6.20 12.92 0.01
CA GLY A 176 -6.09 12.65 -1.41
C GLY A 176 -4.71 12.13 -1.83
N MET A 177 -3.63 12.64 -1.23
CA MET A 177 -2.27 12.15 -1.48
C MET A 177 -2.05 10.75 -0.92
N ILE A 178 -2.58 10.45 0.27
CA ILE A 178 -2.56 9.12 0.88
C ILE A 178 -3.29 8.11 -0.02
N PHE A 179 -4.49 8.48 -0.52
CA PHE A 179 -5.26 7.63 -1.42
C PHE A 179 -4.53 7.37 -2.72
N LYS A 180 -3.95 8.40 -3.35
CA LYS A 180 -3.13 8.25 -4.56
C LYS A 180 -2.05 7.18 -4.39
N GLY A 181 -1.39 7.17 -3.23
CA GLY A 181 -0.34 6.20 -2.89
C GLY A 181 -0.82 4.77 -2.58
N GLY A 182 -2.12 4.50 -2.53
CA GLY A 182 -2.65 3.14 -2.31
C GLY A 182 -3.13 2.86 -0.89
N SER A 183 -3.13 3.85 0.00
CA SER A 183 -3.38 3.67 1.44
C SER A 183 -4.72 4.24 1.87
N GLY A 184 -5.18 3.88 3.07
CA GLY A 184 -6.38 4.42 3.69
C GLY A 184 -6.06 5.41 4.81
N ALA A 185 -7.04 6.24 5.16
CA ALA A 185 -6.93 7.25 6.21
C ALA A 185 -8.08 7.16 7.22
N GLY A 186 -7.82 7.48 8.48
CA GLY A 186 -8.82 7.60 9.53
C GLY A 186 -8.71 8.94 10.24
N LEU A 187 -9.82 9.51 10.70
CA LEU A 187 -9.80 10.71 11.54
C LEU A 187 -11.05 10.83 12.43
N ASN A 188 -10.92 11.63 13.48
CA ASN A 188 -12.02 12.04 14.35
C ASN A 188 -12.41 13.50 14.03
N LEU A 189 -13.69 13.75 13.71
CA LEU A 189 -14.21 15.07 13.34
C LEU A 189 -14.75 15.89 14.51
N SER A 190 -14.75 15.36 15.73
CA SER A 190 -15.39 15.98 16.90
C SER A 190 -14.78 17.31 17.33
N ARG A 191 -13.62 17.68 16.76
CA ARG A 191 -13.02 19.00 16.95
C ARG A 191 -13.73 20.08 16.13
N ILE A 192 -14.37 19.73 15.01
CA ILE A 192 -15.10 20.68 14.15
C ILE A 192 -16.40 21.05 14.85
N ARG A 193 -16.70 22.35 14.91
CA ARG A 193 -17.92 22.86 15.55
C ARG A 193 -19.19 22.29 14.91
N SER A 194 -20.25 22.18 15.70
CA SER A 194 -21.55 21.67 15.26
C SER A 194 -22.24 22.60 14.26
N SER A 195 -23.08 22.01 13.40
CA SER A 195 -24.05 22.71 12.55
C SER A 195 -25.00 23.64 13.33
N LYS A 196 -25.15 23.42 14.64
CA LYS A 196 -26.00 24.19 15.55
C LYS A 196 -25.29 25.44 16.11
N GLU A 197 -24.00 25.62 15.86
CA GLU A 197 -23.20 26.73 16.38
C GLU A 197 -23.14 27.93 15.41
N LEU A 198 -23.03 29.15 15.95
CA LEU A 198 -22.97 30.38 15.18
C LEU A 198 -21.55 30.69 14.67
N LEU A 199 -21.47 31.27 13.47
CA LEU A 199 -20.24 31.81 12.91
C LEU A 199 -20.07 33.29 13.28
N LYS A 200 -18.81 33.73 13.42
CA LYS A 200 -18.48 35.15 13.68
C LYS A 200 -18.99 36.10 12.58
N SER A 201 -19.07 35.61 11.34
CA SER A 201 -19.55 36.34 10.17
C SER A 201 -21.08 36.41 10.07
N GLY A 202 -21.81 35.79 10.99
CA GLY A 202 -23.25 35.54 10.88
C GLY A 202 -23.57 34.22 10.20
N GLY A 203 -24.77 33.69 10.48
CA GLY A 203 -25.20 32.35 10.07
C GLY A 203 -24.72 31.24 11.00
N THR A 204 -25.11 30.01 10.68
CA THR A 204 -24.68 28.79 11.40
C THR A 204 -23.55 28.10 10.66
N ALA A 205 -22.75 27.33 11.38
CA ALA A 205 -21.72 26.50 10.78
C ALA A 205 -22.34 25.37 9.94
N SER A 206 -21.56 24.81 9.01
CA SER A 206 -22.01 23.65 8.21
C SER A 206 -21.96 22.33 8.97
N GLY A 207 -21.20 22.24 10.06
CA GLY A 207 -20.98 21.02 10.84
C GLY A 207 -20.04 19.98 10.19
N PRO A 208 -19.51 19.02 10.97
CA PRO A 208 -18.61 17.96 10.50
C PRO A 208 -19.22 17.07 9.42
N VAL A 209 -20.52 16.76 9.47
CA VAL A 209 -21.19 15.87 8.49
C VAL A 209 -21.17 16.47 7.08
N SER A 210 -21.32 17.79 6.95
CA SER A 210 -21.25 18.48 5.66
C SER A 210 -19.85 18.41 5.04
N PHE A 211 -18.81 18.68 5.83
CA PHE A 211 -17.42 18.51 5.38
C PHE A 211 -17.08 17.05 5.06
N MET A 212 -17.59 16.09 5.84
CA MET A 212 -17.44 14.67 5.56
C MET A 212 -17.99 14.29 4.17
N ARG A 213 -19.17 14.78 3.79
CA ARG A 213 -19.75 14.56 2.45
C ARG A 213 -18.86 15.16 1.35
N GLY A 214 -18.26 16.33 1.59
CA GLY A 214 -17.29 16.94 0.68
C GLY A 214 -16.01 16.12 0.52
N ALA A 215 -15.45 15.62 1.62
CA ALA A 215 -14.29 14.74 1.62
C ALA A 215 -14.58 13.41 0.90
N ASP A 216 -15.76 12.82 1.12
CA ASP A 216 -16.19 11.58 0.44
C ASP A 216 -16.30 11.77 -1.08
N ALA A 217 -16.90 12.87 -1.52
CA ALA A 217 -16.94 13.22 -2.95
C ALA A 217 -15.53 13.38 -3.53
N SER A 218 -14.61 14.02 -2.81
CA SER A 218 -13.21 14.14 -3.22
C SER A 218 -12.55 12.77 -3.35
N ALA A 219 -12.69 11.91 -2.33
CA ALA A 219 -12.17 10.55 -2.30
C ALA A 219 -12.68 9.70 -3.48
N GLY A 220 -13.96 9.83 -3.82
CA GLY A 220 -14.61 9.12 -4.93
C GLY A 220 -14.00 9.41 -6.31
N THR A 221 -13.33 10.56 -6.48
CA THR A 221 -12.64 10.92 -7.73
C THR A 221 -11.24 10.31 -7.85
N ILE A 222 -10.66 9.82 -6.75
CA ILE A 222 -9.27 9.37 -6.68
C ILE A 222 -9.18 7.85 -6.81
N LYS A 223 -8.47 7.39 -7.84
CA LYS A 223 -8.09 5.98 -7.98
C LYS A 223 -6.86 5.70 -7.12
N SER A 224 -6.99 4.75 -6.18
CA SER A 224 -5.94 4.42 -5.23
C SER A 224 -4.98 3.38 -5.79
N GLY A 225 -3.68 3.57 -5.57
CA GLY A 225 -2.64 2.59 -5.94
C GLY A 225 -2.45 2.41 -7.45
N GLY A 226 -2.83 3.39 -8.26
CA GLY A 226 -2.47 3.46 -9.67
C GLY A 226 -3.34 2.69 -10.67
N ALA A 227 -4.35 1.91 -10.27
CA ALA A 227 -5.37 1.42 -11.22
C ALA A 227 -6.60 0.74 -10.58
N THR A 228 -6.40 -0.10 -9.56
CA THR A 228 -7.40 -1.15 -9.23
C THR A 228 -8.08 -1.02 -7.86
N ARG A 229 -7.73 -0.01 -7.04
CA ARG A 229 -8.29 0.18 -5.69
C ARG A 229 -9.06 1.50 -5.60
N ARG A 230 -10.12 1.52 -4.79
CA ARG A 230 -10.84 2.75 -4.40
C ARG A 230 -10.23 3.32 -3.12
N ALA A 231 -10.38 4.62 -2.92
CA ALA A 231 -10.09 5.25 -1.63
C ALA A 231 -10.89 4.57 -0.51
N ALA A 232 -10.30 4.53 0.69
CA ALA A 232 -10.93 3.97 1.88
C ALA A 232 -10.65 4.89 3.06
N LYS A 233 -11.72 5.28 3.77
CA LYS A 233 -11.61 6.14 4.95
C LYS A 233 -12.47 5.68 6.11
N MET A 234 -11.99 5.96 7.31
CA MET A 234 -12.73 5.85 8.55
C MET A 234 -12.95 7.25 9.13
N VAL A 235 -14.19 7.56 9.48
CA VAL A 235 -14.53 8.81 10.15
C VAL A 235 -15.22 8.47 11.45
N VAL A 236 -14.83 9.14 12.53
CA VAL A 236 -15.44 9.00 13.84
C VAL A 236 -15.97 10.35 14.29
N LEU A 237 -17.09 10.31 15.01
CA LEU A 237 -17.65 11.43 15.76
C LEU A 237 -17.96 10.95 17.18
N ASP A 238 -17.60 11.76 18.17
CA ASP A 238 -17.78 11.45 19.59
C ASP A 238 -19.28 11.50 19.92
N VAL A 239 -19.72 10.62 20.80
CA VAL A 239 -21.15 10.37 21.06
C VAL A 239 -21.87 11.59 21.66
N ASP A 240 -21.14 12.50 22.28
CA ASP A 240 -21.64 13.74 22.88
C ASP A 240 -21.60 14.93 21.91
N HIS A 241 -21.11 14.74 20.67
CA HIS A 241 -21.09 15.78 19.67
C HIS A 241 -22.53 16.18 19.29
N PRO A 242 -22.89 17.47 19.21
CA PRO A 242 -24.29 17.87 18.98
C PRO A 242 -24.89 17.42 17.63
N ASP A 243 -24.05 17.05 16.67
CA ASP A 243 -24.45 16.50 15.36
C ASP A 243 -24.44 14.95 15.31
N ILE A 244 -24.30 14.24 16.45
CA ILE A 244 -24.20 12.78 16.48
C ILE A 244 -25.42 12.06 15.87
N GLU A 245 -26.61 12.63 16.00
CA GLU A 245 -27.83 12.04 15.41
C GLU A 245 -27.88 12.21 13.88
N GLU A 246 -27.17 13.20 13.32
CA GLU A 246 -27.05 13.35 11.86
C GLU A 246 -25.96 12.46 11.26
N PHE A 247 -24.89 12.20 12.03
CA PHE A 247 -23.73 11.41 11.62
C PHE A 247 -24.06 9.93 11.39
#